data_AF-A0A956KQ97-F1
#
_entry.id   AF-A0A956KQ97-F1
#
_cell.length_a   1.000
_cell.length_b   1.000
_cell.length_c   1.000
_cell.angle_alpha   90.00
_cell.angle_beta   90.00
_cell.angle_gamma   90.00
#
_symmetry.space_group_name_H-M   'P 1'
#
loop_
_entity.id
_entity.type
_entity.pdbx_description
1 polymer ?
#
loop_
_entity_poly.entity_id
_entity_poly.type
_entity_poly.pdbx_seq_one_letter_code
_entity_poly.pdbx_strand_id
1 'polypeptide(L)'
;MKRICCTSLAVSLLVLPACSGGASADAVKLVPDEAEFIVGMNPKAITGSEVYKAFSEDMEKEDDYKEMMKVFEDCNLKPTEFDSVVVGATAKEDFVAVVVGAGVGKDENASCVIKGIQKMGGEEEAAEVSTNEGKKIIQFEDGRAYLVNDNMLALTTTSWETKIGELIDKKGTPAVENSKKDLFSKVDSKAAMWFVANVPAEVAGMGAMLGAPEIADVKTAIGSVDLSKGVALNFVAGFGDEAKAKAVAEKINGMVTEMKNIPDAKEFENVTNSLKIEAAGGDVNFAVSATMDDINKAKEKAK
;
A
#
# COMPACT_ATOMS: atom_id res chain seq x y z
N MET A 1 30.07 39.16 52.20
CA MET A 1 28.66 38.75 52.47
C MET A 1 28.09 38.21 51.16
N LYS A 2 27.97 36.89 51.02
CA LYS A 2 26.74 36.06 51.20
C LYS A 2 25.68 36.28 50.09
N ARG A 3 25.61 35.25 49.21
CA ARG A 3 24.45 34.57 48.56
C ARG A 3 23.11 35.31 48.41
N ILE A 4 22.48 35.15 47.24
CA ILE A 4 21.22 34.41 46.93
C ILE A 4 20.87 34.72 45.44
N CYS A 5 20.99 33.79 44.48
CA CYS A 5 20.02 32.77 44.03
C CYS A 5 18.69 33.29 43.45
N CYS A 6 18.51 33.13 42.12
CA CYS A 6 17.32 32.59 41.42
C CYS A 6 17.44 32.92 39.91
N THR A 7 18.01 32.04 39.07
CA THR A 7 17.29 31.05 38.25
C THR A 7 16.07 31.58 37.48
N SER A 8 16.25 31.84 36.19
CA SER A 8 15.20 31.66 35.17
C SER A 8 15.83 31.11 33.89
N LEU A 9 15.81 29.78 33.83
CA LEU A 9 15.72 28.89 32.68
C LEU A 9 16.08 29.43 31.29
N ALA A 10 17.17 28.86 30.77
CA ALA A 10 17.43 28.74 29.35
C ALA A 10 16.25 28.06 28.65
N VAL A 11 15.73 28.72 27.62
CA VAL A 11 14.88 28.09 26.59
C VAL A 11 15.79 27.18 25.79
N SER A 12 15.91 25.94 26.24
CA SER A 12 16.51 24.85 25.49
C SER A 12 15.70 24.66 24.20
N LEU A 13 16.29 25.08 23.08
CA LEU A 13 15.97 24.60 21.74
C LEU A 13 16.19 23.07 21.68
N LEU A 14 15.27 22.32 22.28
CA LEU A 14 14.99 20.96 21.84
C LEU A 14 14.13 21.10 20.59
N VAL A 15 14.80 21.36 19.47
CA VAL A 15 14.34 20.87 18.18
C VAL A 15 14.34 19.36 18.31
N LEU A 16 13.25 18.81 18.86
CA LEU A 16 12.90 17.42 18.65
C LEU A 16 13.00 17.23 17.13
N PRO A 17 13.76 16.24 16.62
CA PRO A 17 13.51 15.81 15.25
C PRO A 17 12.02 15.48 15.24
N ALA A 18 11.27 16.29 14.49
CA ALA A 18 9.88 16.00 14.19
C ALA A 18 9.81 14.51 13.89
N CYS A 19 8.91 13.79 14.56
CA CYS A 19 8.60 12.42 14.21
C CYS A 19 8.28 12.41 12.71
N SER A 20 9.30 12.13 11.89
CA SER A 20 9.20 11.99 10.46
C SER A 20 8.21 10.87 10.26
N GLY A 21 7.18 11.13 9.44
CA GLY A 21 6.20 10.12 9.07
C GLY A 21 6.91 8.82 8.76
N GLY A 22 6.40 7.71 9.30
CA GLY A 22 7.06 6.41 9.20
C GLY A 22 7.46 6.08 7.76
N ALA A 23 8.48 5.23 7.59
CA ALA A 23 9.08 4.78 6.33
C ALA A 23 8.18 4.80 5.07
N SER A 24 6.91 4.38 5.19
CA SER A 24 5.91 4.43 4.12
C SER A 24 5.65 5.83 3.54
N ALA A 25 5.67 6.88 4.38
CA ALA A 25 5.41 8.26 3.99
C ALA A 25 6.50 8.87 3.10
N ASP A 26 7.72 8.34 3.14
CA ASP A 26 8.80 8.77 2.25
C ASP A 26 8.86 7.92 0.98
N ALA A 27 8.52 6.63 1.05
CA ALA A 27 8.46 5.77 -0.13
C ALA A 27 7.42 6.25 -1.15
N VAL A 28 6.23 6.64 -0.69
CA VAL A 28 5.16 7.12 -1.58
C VAL A 28 5.49 8.43 -2.31
N LYS A 29 6.46 9.21 -1.82
CA LYS A 29 6.93 10.43 -2.49
C LYS A 29 7.80 10.16 -3.72
N LEU A 30 8.16 8.91 -3.97
CA LEU A 30 8.81 8.52 -5.21
C LEU A 30 7.81 8.04 -6.27
N VAL A 31 6.50 8.13 -6.02
CA VAL A 31 5.49 7.78 -7.02
C VAL A 31 5.20 9.00 -7.93
N PRO A 32 5.45 8.90 -9.26
CA PRO A 32 5.16 9.98 -10.21
C PRO A 32 3.68 10.33 -10.26
N ASP A 33 3.37 11.58 -10.60
CA ASP A 33 1.99 12.09 -10.65
C ASP A 33 1.10 11.35 -11.66
N GLU A 34 1.70 10.77 -12.69
CA GLU A 34 1.00 10.01 -13.72
C GLU A 34 0.52 8.64 -13.24
N ALA A 35 0.94 8.17 -12.06
CA ALA A 35 0.44 6.93 -11.50
C ALA A 35 -1.09 6.98 -11.36
N GLU A 36 -1.75 6.00 -11.97
CA GLU A 36 -3.21 5.86 -11.94
C GLU A 36 -3.66 5.13 -10.68
N PHE A 37 -2.84 4.20 -10.20
CA PHE A 37 -3.03 3.52 -8.92
C PHE A 37 -1.74 3.52 -8.10
N ILE A 38 -1.92 3.59 -6.78
CA ILE A 38 -0.87 3.52 -5.76
C ILE A 38 -1.31 2.53 -4.71
N VAL A 39 -0.49 1.53 -4.43
CA VAL A 39 -0.72 0.54 -3.38
C VAL A 39 0.44 0.62 -2.41
N GLY A 40 0.15 0.68 -1.11
CA GLY A 40 1.13 0.54 -0.06
C GLY A 40 0.86 -0.68 0.79
N MET A 41 1.93 -1.35 1.17
CA MET A 41 1.92 -2.52 2.04
C MET A 41 2.94 -2.29 3.15
N ASN A 42 2.65 -2.83 4.32
CA ASN A 42 3.56 -2.93 5.45
C ASN A 42 3.77 -4.42 5.76
N PRO A 43 4.75 -5.07 5.12
CA PRO A 43 5.01 -6.50 5.29
C PRO A 43 5.17 -6.91 6.76
N LYS A 44 5.81 -6.07 7.57
CA LYS A 44 5.94 -6.30 9.01
C LYS A 44 4.61 -6.30 9.76
N ALA A 45 3.71 -5.37 9.44
CA ALA A 45 2.37 -5.37 10.02
C ALA A 45 1.53 -6.56 9.55
N ILE A 46 1.67 -6.96 8.28
CA ILE A 46 0.98 -8.11 7.70
C ILE A 46 1.46 -9.39 8.39
N THR A 47 2.74 -9.69 8.32
CA THR A 47 3.32 -10.93 8.86
C THR A 47 3.25 -11.02 10.38
N GLY A 48 3.23 -9.88 11.07
CA GLY A 48 3.00 -9.81 12.51
C GLY A 48 1.57 -10.09 12.96
N SER A 49 0.58 -10.07 12.05
CA SER A 49 -0.84 -10.22 12.38
C SER A 49 -1.23 -11.66 12.71
N GLU A 50 -2.24 -11.81 13.57
CA GLU A 50 -2.84 -13.13 13.85
C GLU A 50 -3.53 -13.72 12.62
N VAL A 51 -4.02 -12.87 11.71
CA VAL A 51 -4.57 -13.29 10.43
C VAL A 51 -3.49 -13.98 9.61
N TYR A 52 -2.34 -13.35 9.42
CA TYR A 52 -1.24 -13.97 8.67
C TYR A 52 -0.84 -15.30 9.29
N LYS A 53 -0.62 -15.38 10.61
CA LYS A 53 -0.25 -16.64 11.28
C LYS A 53 -1.28 -17.76 11.09
N ALA A 54 -2.57 -17.41 10.99
CA ALA A 54 -3.64 -18.38 10.79
C ALA A 54 -3.72 -18.92 9.35
N PHE A 55 -3.17 -18.21 8.36
CA PHE A 55 -3.28 -18.55 6.92
C PHE A 55 -1.94 -18.64 6.20
N SER A 56 -0.82 -18.37 6.87
CA SER A 56 0.50 -18.32 6.25
C SER A 56 0.87 -19.66 5.65
N GLU A 57 0.51 -20.78 6.27
CA GLU A 57 0.78 -22.11 5.69
C GLU A 57 0.20 -22.30 4.29
N ASP A 58 -0.94 -21.69 3.98
CA ASP A 58 -1.56 -21.81 2.66
C ASP A 58 -0.88 -20.87 1.66
N MET A 59 -0.57 -19.64 2.07
CA MET A 59 0.15 -18.67 1.24
C MET A 59 1.60 -19.09 0.97
N GLU A 60 2.29 -19.61 1.99
CA GLU A 60 3.68 -20.05 1.93
C GLU A 60 3.85 -21.35 1.13
N LYS A 61 2.75 -22.01 0.71
CA LYS A 61 2.80 -23.16 -0.21
C LYS A 61 2.94 -22.73 -1.67
N GLU A 62 2.51 -21.52 -2.02
CA GLU A 62 2.58 -21.01 -3.39
C GLU A 62 4.05 -20.93 -3.84
N ASP A 63 4.36 -21.54 -4.98
CA ASP A 63 5.74 -21.68 -5.45
C ASP A 63 6.37 -20.31 -5.74
N ASP A 64 5.61 -19.41 -6.37
CA ASP A 64 6.05 -18.03 -6.64
C ASP A 64 6.38 -17.26 -5.35
N TYR A 65 5.59 -17.47 -4.29
CA TYR A 65 5.85 -16.85 -2.99
C TYR A 65 7.16 -17.38 -2.38
N LYS A 66 7.35 -18.70 -2.36
CA LYS A 66 8.58 -19.33 -1.85
C LYS A 66 9.79 -18.87 -2.62
N GLU A 67 9.71 -18.84 -3.95
CA GLU A 67 10.83 -18.45 -4.81
C GLU A 67 11.22 -17.00 -4.56
N MET A 68 10.23 -16.09 -4.51
CA MET A 68 10.47 -14.69 -4.20
C MET A 68 11.08 -14.51 -2.81
N MET A 69 10.50 -15.14 -1.78
CA MET A 69 11.04 -15.06 -0.41
C MET A 69 12.47 -15.58 -0.34
N LYS A 70 12.75 -16.69 -1.02
CA LYS A 70 14.08 -17.29 -1.10
C LYS A 70 15.10 -16.35 -1.74
N VAL A 71 14.74 -15.62 -2.80
CA VAL A 71 15.63 -14.63 -3.42
C VAL A 71 16.07 -13.59 -2.39
N PHE A 72 15.13 -13.02 -1.63
CA PHE A 72 15.49 -12.04 -0.61
C PHE A 72 16.31 -12.64 0.53
N GLU A 73 15.96 -13.84 1.01
CA GLU A 73 16.67 -14.53 2.09
C GLU A 73 18.11 -14.90 1.70
N ASP A 74 18.31 -15.43 0.50
CA ASP A 74 19.64 -15.75 -0.05
C ASP A 74 20.51 -14.47 -0.19
N CYS A 75 19.86 -13.30 -0.28
CA CYS A 75 20.48 -11.98 -0.29
C CYS A 75 20.56 -11.29 1.08
N ASN A 76 20.43 -12.05 2.19
CA ASN A 76 20.45 -11.57 3.58
C ASN A 76 19.39 -10.50 3.90
N LEU A 77 18.26 -10.51 3.19
CA LEU A 77 17.12 -9.65 3.46
C LEU A 77 15.98 -10.46 4.04
N LYS A 78 15.10 -9.78 4.76
CA LYS A 78 13.91 -10.38 5.37
C LYS A 78 12.69 -9.59 4.93
N PRO A 79 11.98 -10.01 3.87
CA PRO A 79 10.82 -9.28 3.35
C PRO A 79 9.73 -9.08 4.40
N THR A 80 9.57 -10.04 5.30
CA THR A 80 8.64 -9.98 6.43
C THR A 80 8.99 -8.88 7.44
N GLU A 81 10.22 -8.40 7.48
CA GLU A 81 10.65 -7.31 8.36
C GLU A 81 10.70 -5.95 7.65
N PHE A 82 10.34 -5.87 6.36
CA PHE A 82 10.30 -4.60 5.63
C PHE A 82 9.26 -3.66 6.22
N ASP A 83 9.63 -2.38 6.32
CA ASP A 83 8.80 -1.34 6.89
C ASP A 83 7.72 -0.88 5.91
N SER A 84 8.02 -0.90 4.61
CA SER A 84 7.03 -0.56 3.58
C SER A 84 7.42 -1.10 2.20
N VAL A 85 6.41 -1.46 1.41
CA VAL A 85 6.50 -1.61 -0.04
C VAL A 85 5.43 -0.72 -0.65
N VAL A 86 5.80 0.21 -1.53
CA VAL A 86 4.85 1.09 -2.22
C VAL A 86 5.00 0.89 -3.73
N VAL A 87 3.91 0.60 -4.41
CA VAL A 87 3.86 0.45 -5.87
C VAL A 87 2.97 1.53 -6.44
N GLY A 88 3.49 2.30 -7.39
CA GLY A 88 2.71 3.18 -8.24
C GLY A 88 2.75 2.67 -9.67
N ALA A 89 1.64 2.71 -10.38
CA ALA A 89 1.59 2.21 -11.75
C ALA A 89 0.45 2.80 -12.58
N THR A 90 0.49 2.53 -13.88
CA THR A 90 -0.52 2.92 -14.88
C THR A 90 -1.10 1.68 -15.56
N ALA A 91 -2.22 1.85 -16.26
CA ALA A 91 -2.78 0.84 -17.14
C ALA A 91 -1.90 0.50 -18.36
N LYS A 92 -0.82 1.27 -18.61
CA LYS A 92 0.14 1.04 -19.70
C LYS A 92 1.42 0.35 -19.25
N GLU A 93 1.36 -0.38 -18.13
CA GLU A 93 2.47 -1.18 -17.58
C GLU A 93 3.68 -0.37 -17.06
N ASP A 94 3.67 0.96 -17.17
CA ASP A 94 4.64 1.80 -16.45
C ASP A 94 4.43 1.66 -14.93
N PHE A 95 5.50 1.34 -14.20
CA PHE A 95 5.46 1.23 -12.74
C PHE A 95 6.73 1.74 -12.05
N VAL A 96 6.59 2.02 -10.75
CA VAL A 96 7.65 2.12 -9.75
C VAL A 96 7.27 1.27 -8.54
N ALA A 97 8.20 0.47 -8.03
CA ALA A 97 8.11 -0.24 -6.77
C ALA A 97 9.22 0.25 -5.82
N VAL A 98 8.82 0.81 -4.68
CA VAL A 98 9.71 1.36 -3.66
C VAL A 98 9.67 0.45 -2.44
N VAL A 99 10.81 -0.14 -2.10
CA VAL A 99 10.97 -1.02 -0.95
C VAL A 99 11.76 -0.28 0.12
N VAL A 100 11.22 -0.25 1.34
CA VAL A 100 11.89 0.29 2.52
C VAL A 100 12.09 -0.83 3.53
N GLY A 101 13.34 -1.14 3.80
CA GLY A 101 13.73 -2.23 4.69
C GLY A 101 15.22 -2.21 4.95
N ALA A 102 15.64 -2.76 6.10
CA ALA A 102 17.02 -2.73 6.52
C ALA A 102 17.96 -3.35 5.45
N GLY A 103 18.90 -2.56 4.95
CA GLY A 103 19.93 -3.01 4.02
C GLY A 103 19.47 -3.26 2.58
N VAL A 104 18.21 -3.00 2.20
CA VAL A 104 17.70 -3.29 0.85
C VAL A 104 18.40 -2.45 -0.24
N GLY A 105 18.86 -1.24 0.10
CA GLY A 105 19.55 -0.36 -0.84
C GLY A 105 21.07 -0.40 -0.75
N LYS A 106 21.65 -1.36 -0.01
CA LYS A 106 23.10 -1.62 -0.04
C LYS A 106 23.47 -2.30 -1.35
N ASP A 107 24.59 -1.90 -1.94
CA ASP A 107 25.08 -2.36 -3.25
C ASP A 107 25.05 -3.89 -3.40
N GLU A 108 25.58 -4.62 -2.42
CA GLU A 108 25.65 -6.09 -2.43
C GLU A 108 24.26 -6.74 -2.40
N ASN A 109 23.38 -6.28 -1.51
CA ASN A 109 22.04 -6.82 -1.31
C ASN A 109 21.13 -6.48 -2.50
N ALA A 110 21.15 -5.22 -2.96
CA ALA A 110 20.37 -4.76 -4.10
C ALA A 110 20.77 -5.52 -5.37
N SER A 111 22.07 -5.65 -5.64
CA SER A 111 22.55 -6.41 -6.80
C SER A 111 22.12 -7.86 -6.73
N CYS A 112 22.24 -8.49 -5.55
CA CYS A 112 21.82 -9.87 -5.35
C CYS A 112 20.33 -10.08 -5.63
N VAL A 113 19.46 -9.22 -5.07
CA VAL A 113 18.01 -9.31 -5.28
C VAL A 113 17.64 -9.10 -6.74
N ILE A 114 18.20 -8.08 -7.40
CA ILE A 114 17.90 -7.81 -8.80
C ILE A 114 18.33 -8.98 -9.69
N LYS A 115 19.51 -9.57 -9.48
CA LYS A 115 19.92 -10.79 -10.22
C LYS A 115 18.97 -11.96 -9.95
N GLY A 116 18.57 -12.14 -8.70
CA GLY A 116 17.59 -13.15 -8.32
C GLY A 116 16.29 -12.98 -9.10
N ILE A 117 15.73 -11.76 -9.13
CA ILE A 117 14.50 -11.45 -9.84
C ILE A 117 14.64 -11.67 -11.35
N GLN A 118 15.72 -11.16 -11.97
CA GLN A 118 15.99 -11.35 -13.40
C GLN A 118 16.08 -12.84 -13.77
N LYS A 119 16.72 -13.64 -12.91
CA LYS A 119 16.84 -15.09 -13.11
C LYS A 119 15.49 -15.80 -13.08
N MET A 120 14.57 -15.40 -12.20
CA MET A 120 13.20 -15.94 -12.19
C MET A 120 12.44 -15.55 -13.47
N GLY A 121 12.68 -14.35 -14.00
CA GLY A 121 12.12 -13.86 -15.26
C GLY A 121 12.76 -14.45 -16.53
N GLY A 122 13.88 -15.19 -16.41
CA GLY A 122 14.62 -15.74 -17.54
C GLY A 122 15.45 -14.69 -18.30
N GLU A 123 15.74 -13.55 -17.68
CA GLU A 123 16.53 -12.46 -18.25
C GLU A 123 18.05 -12.68 -18.07
N GLU A 124 18.87 -12.03 -18.92
CA GLU A 124 20.32 -12.00 -18.72
C GLU A 124 20.68 -11.16 -17.48
N GLU A 125 21.59 -11.69 -16.63
CA GLU A 125 22.04 -11.01 -15.42
C GLU A 125 22.81 -9.72 -15.77
N ALA A 126 22.17 -8.55 -15.61
CA ALA A 126 22.75 -7.25 -15.95
C ALA A 126 23.03 -6.37 -14.73
N ALA A 127 23.03 -6.93 -13.51
CA ALA A 127 23.07 -6.12 -12.30
C ALA A 127 24.48 -5.78 -11.82
N GLU A 128 25.10 -4.76 -12.42
CA GLU A 128 26.22 -4.05 -11.79
C GLU A 128 25.75 -2.70 -11.26
N VAL A 129 26.15 -2.40 -10.01
CA VAL A 129 25.92 -1.06 -9.44
C VAL A 129 26.85 -0.08 -10.13
N SER A 130 26.25 0.94 -10.73
CA SER A 130 26.96 2.05 -11.34
C SER A 130 26.49 3.38 -10.75
N THR A 131 27.14 4.46 -11.16
CA THR A 131 26.73 5.82 -10.78
C THR A 131 26.28 6.58 -12.01
N ASN A 132 25.07 7.12 -11.97
CA ASN A 132 24.49 7.98 -13.00
C ASN A 132 24.00 9.27 -12.33
N GLU A 133 24.51 10.42 -12.79
CA GLU A 133 24.16 11.74 -12.23
C GLU A 133 24.28 11.83 -10.68
N GLY A 134 25.31 11.18 -10.12
CA GLY A 134 25.56 11.14 -8.68
C GLY A 134 24.68 10.17 -7.89
N LYS A 135 23.79 9.42 -8.55
CA LYS A 135 22.92 8.42 -7.94
C LYS A 135 23.47 7.02 -8.19
N LYS A 136 23.41 6.16 -7.18
CA LYS A 136 23.71 4.74 -7.35
C LYS A 136 22.53 4.05 -8.03
N ILE A 137 22.82 3.35 -9.12
CA ILE A 137 21.80 2.69 -9.93
C ILE A 137 22.22 1.28 -10.31
N ILE A 138 21.23 0.45 -10.61
CA ILE A 138 21.38 -0.79 -11.38
C ILE A 138 20.50 -0.64 -12.61
N GLN A 139 21.11 -0.68 -13.79
CA GLN A 139 20.41 -0.54 -15.07
C GLN A 139 20.12 -1.94 -15.64
N PHE A 140 18.91 -2.14 -16.15
CA PHE A 140 18.50 -3.31 -16.92
C PHE A 140 17.74 -2.85 -18.17
N GLU A 141 17.33 -3.78 -19.04
CA GLU A 141 16.73 -3.47 -20.35
C GLU A 141 15.44 -2.65 -20.22
N ASP A 142 14.55 -3.10 -19.33
CA ASP A 142 13.21 -2.52 -19.16
C ASP A 142 13.11 -1.53 -18.00
N GLY A 143 14.24 -1.11 -17.44
CA GLY A 143 14.25 -0.06 -16.43
C GLY A 143 15.49 0.02 -15.55
N ARG A 144 15.28 0.58 -14.36
CA ARG A 144 16.36 0.93 -13.43
C ARG A 144 15.94 0.72 -11.99
N ALA A 145 16.87 0.24 -11.17
CA ALA A 145 16.78 0.34 -9.72
C ALA A 145 17.65 1.49 -9.22
N TYR A 146 17.07 2.39 -8.41
CA TYR A 146 17.78 3.42 -7.66
C TYR A 146 18.04 2.93 -6.24
N LEU A 147 19.30 2.96 -5.81
CA LEU A 147 19.70 2.72 -4.42
C LEU A 147 19.64 4.07 -3.70
N VAL A 148 18.42 4.46 -3.30
CA VAL A 148 18.10 5.80 -2.76
C VAL A 148 18.89 6.08 -1.48
N ASN A 149 18.99 5.07 -0.61
CA ASN A 149 19.88 5.01 0.55
C ASN A 149 20.02 3.54 1.00
N ASP A 150 20.83 3.25 2.01
CA ASP A 150 21.08 1.88 2.52
C ASP A 150 19.81 1.07 2.83
N ASN A 151 18.69 1.73 3.14
CA ASN A 151 17.44 1.10 3.55
C ASN A 151 16.27 1.35 2.57
N MET A 152 16.53 1.91 1.39
CA MET A 152 15.49 2.23 0.41
C MET A 152 15.97 1.97 -1.01
N LEU A 153 15.19 1.18 -1.75
CA LEU A 153 15.40 0.86 -3.15
C LEU A 153 14.13 1.25 -3.94
N ALA A 154 14.29 1.90 -5.08
CA ALA A 154 13.19 2.19 -6.01
C ALA A 154 13.45 1.54 -7.36
N LEU A 155 12.67 0.53 -7.71
CA LEU A 155 12.67 -0.14 -9.01
C LEU A 155 11.67 0.56 -9.93
N THR A 156 12.05 0.93 -11.14
CA THR A 156 11.16 1.62 -12.07
C THR A 156 11.37 1.17 -13.50
N THR A 157 10.32 1.26 -14.29
CA THR A 157 10.37 1.10 -15.75
C THR A 157 11.16 2.22 -16.43
N THR A 158 11.67 1.94 -17.64
CA THR A 158 12.48 2.86 -18.47
C THR A 158 11.81 4.23 -18.66
N SER A 159 10.49 4.25 -18.89
CA SER A 159 9.71 5.46 -19.14
C SER A 159 9.67 6.41 -17.93
N TRP A 160 9.89 5.89 -16.72
CA TRP A 160 9.79 6.62 -15.46
C TRP A 160 11.15 6.91 -14.83
N GLU A 161 12.25 6.34 -15.33
CA GLU A 161 13.59 6.52 -14.77
C GLU A 161 13.94 7.97 -14.47
N THR A 162 13.72 8.88 -15.43
CA THR A 162 14.06 10.30 -15.28
C THR A 162 13.22 10.94 -14.18
N LYS A 163 11.90 10.67 -14.14
CA LYS A 163 10.97 11.24 -13.15
C LYS A 163 11.30 10.75 -11.74
N ILE A 164 11.61 9.46 -11.59
CA ILE A 164 12.03 8.90 -10.30
C ILE A 164 13.35 9.53 -9.84
N GLY A 165 14.31 9.70 -10.75
CA GLY A 165 15.56 10.41 -10.47
C GLY A 165 15.32 11.85 -10.00
N GLU A 166 14.40 12.57 -10.64
CA GLU A 166 13.99 13.92 -10.23
C GLU A 166 13.33 13.92 -8.84
N LEU A 167 12.40 13.01 -8.56
CA LEU A 167 11.74 12.90 -7.25
C LEU A 167 12.73 12.59 -6.13
N ILE A 168 13.74 11.74 -6.38
CA ILE A 168 14.85 11.48 -5.44
C ILE A 168 15.63 12.78 -5.14
N ASP A 169 15.87 13.59 -6.16
CA ASP A 169 16.49 14.93 -6.02
C ASP A 169 15.54 15.99 -5.44
N LYS A 170 14.31 15.61 -5.06
CA LYS A 170 13.23 16.50 -4.60
C LYS A 170 12.84 17.54 -5.64
N LYS A 171 12.98 17.19 -6.92
CA LYS A 171 12.48 17.93 -8.07
C LYS A 171 11.17 17.27 -8.54
N GLY A 172 10.26 18.08 -9.07
CA GLY A 172 8.92 17.62 -9.40
C GLY A 172 7.98 17.58 -8.20
N THR A 173 6.81 16.98 -8.38
CA THR A 173 5.80 16.84 -7.32
C THR A 173 5.20 15.44 -7.39
N PRO A 174 5.26 14.64 -6.31
CA PRO A 174 4.74 13.28 -6.34
C PRO A 174 3.22 13.26 -6.42
N ALA A 175 2.65 12.13 -6.86
CA ALA A 175 1.21 11.96 -7.01
C ALA A 175 0.42 12.36 -5.74
N VAL A 176 0.91 11.95 -4.57
CA VAL A 176 0.25 12.19 -3.29
C VAL A 176 0.33 13.63 -2.80
N GLU A 177 1.14 14.48 -3.44
CA GLU A 177 1.20 15.92 -3.19
C GLU A 177 0.57 16.73 -4.33
N ASN A 178 0.19 16.06 -5.43
CA ASN A 178 -0.47 16.64 -6.60
C ASN A 178 -1.81 15.96 -6.93
N SER A 179 -1.93 15.20 -8.03
CA SER A 179 -3.21 14.71 -8.58
C SER A 179 -3.96 13.76 -7.65
N LYS A 180 -3.27 13.10 -6.72
CA LYS A 180 -3.85 12.16 -5.74
C LYS A 180 -3.92 12.71 -4.32
N LYS A 181 -3.56 13.98 -4.11
CA LYS A 181 -3.50 14.60 -2.76
C LYS A 181 -4.80 14.43 -1.96
N ASP A 182 -5.93 14.73 -2.57
CA ASP A 182 -7.23 14.65 -1.90
C ASP A 182 -7.60 13.20 -1.56
N LEU A 183 -7.31 12.26 -2.46
CA LEU A 183 -7.57 10.84 -2.22
C LEU A 183 -6.64 10.28 -1.14
N PHE A 184 -5.35 10.61 -1.20
CA PHE A 184 -4.37 10.19 -0.21
C PHE A 184 -4.66 10.76 1.18
N SER A 185 -5.26 11.96 1.27
CA SER A 185 -5.67 12.53 2.56
C SER A 185 -6.78 11.75 3.28
N LYS A 186 -7.52 10.91 2.54
CA LYS A 186 -8.63 10.09 3.06
C LYS A 186 -8.21 8.65 3.40
N VAL A 187 -7.04 8.21 2.94
CA VAL A 187 -6.57 6.83 3.18
C VAL A 187 -5.81 6.73 4.50
N ASP A 188 -6.03 5.64 5.24
CA ASP A 188 -5.13 5.29 6.34
C ASP A 188 -3.86 4.64 5.79
N SER A 189 -2.87 5.46 5.45
CA SER A 189 -1.59 5.00 4.89
C SER A 189 -0.69 4.25 5.90
N LYS A 190 -1.15 4.09 7.15
CA LYS A 190 -0.44 3.32 8.19
C LYS A 190 -1.01 1.91 8.37
N ALA A 191 -2.13 1.61 7.74
CA ALA A 191 -2.73 0.29 7.74
C ALA A 191 -1.76 -0.76 7.15
N ALA A 192 -2.03 -2.04 7.39
CA ALA A 192 -1.20 -3.13 6.88
C ALA A 192 -1.16 -3.13 5.34
N MET A 193 -2.27 -2.76 4.71
CA MET A 193 -2.34 -2.46 3.29
C MET A 193 -3.20 -1.21 3.06
N TRP A 194 -2.90 -0.46 2.01
CA TRP A 194 -3.73 0.65 1.56
C TRP A 194 -3.60 0.85 0.05
N PHE A 195 -4.59 1.49 -0.57
CA PHE A 195 -4.51 1.88 -1.96
C PHE A 195 -5.28 3.16 -2.26
N VAL A 196 -4.86 3.82 -3.33
CA VAL A 196 -5.50 4.99 -3.92
C VAL A 196 -5.47 4.80 -5.43
N ALA A 197 -6.62 4.87 -6.09
CA ALA A 197 -6.71 4.69 -7.53
C ALA A 197 -7.71 5.64 -8.17
N ASN A 198 -7.37 6.13 -9.36
CA ASN A 198 -8.36 6.55 -10.35
C ASN A 198 -8.86 5.27 -11.03
N VAL A 199 -10.17 5.11 -11.15
CA VAL A 199 -10.78 3.95 -11.81
C VAL A 199 -11.00 4.32 -13.28
N PRO A 200 -10.32 3.66 -14.24
CA PRO A 200 -10.56 3.88 -15.65
C PRO A 200 -11.99 3.48 -16.02
N ALA A 201 -12.58 4.15 -17.01
CA ALA A 201 -13.94 3.87 -17.46
C ALA A 201 -14.10 2.43 -17.97
N GLU A 202 -13.04 1.84 -18.50
CA GLU A 202 -12.98 0.46 -18.97
C GLU A 202 -13.14 -0.53 -17.80
N VAL A 203 -12.46 -0.29 -16.69
CA VAL A 203 -12.56 -1.13 -15.47
C VAL A 203 -13.96 -1.00 -14.86
N ALA A 204 -14.47 0.23 -14.79
CA ALA A 204 -15.82 0.51 -14.34
C ALA A 204 -16.88 -0.19 -15.23
N GLY A 205 -16.69 -0.17 -16.55
CA GLY A 205 -17.55 -0.81 -17.54
C GLY A 205 -17.56 -2.34 -17.45
N MET A 206 -16.41 -2.97 -17.20
CA MET A 206 -16.32 -4.41 -16.97
C MET A 206 -17.12 -4.81 -15.72
N GLY A 207 -17.01 -4.03 -14.66
CA GLY A 207 -17.77 -4.22 -13.44
C GLY A 207 -19.29 -4.22 -13.63
N ALA A 208 -19.78 -3.30 -14.46
CA ALA A 208 -21.19 -3.27 -14.85
C ALA A 208 -21.62 -4.50 -15.66
N MET A 209 -20.74 -5.00 -16.55
CA MET A 209 -20.98 -6.24 -17.28
C MET A 209 -21.08 -7.46 -16.36
N LEU A 210 -20.38 -7.45 -15.22
CA LEU A 210 -20.41 -8.50 -14.21
C LEU A 210 -21.57 -8.39 -13.21
N GLY A 211 -22.59 -7.57 -13.52
CA GLY A 211 -23.83 -7.49 -12.74
C GLY A 211 -23.84 -6.43 -11.63
N ALA A 212 -22.83 -5.56 -11.58
CA ALA A 212 -22.79 -4.41 -10.67
C ALA A 212 -22.86 -3.09 -11.47
N PRO A 213 -24.00 -2.74 -12.09
CA PRO A 213 -24.10 -1.55 -12.94
C PRO A 213 -23.75 -0.25 -12.21
N GLU A 214 -23.83 -0.23 -10.88
CA GLU A 214 -23.45 0.92 -10.05
C GLU A 214 -21.96 1.22 -10.12
N ILE A 215 -21.10 0.22 -10.35
CA ILE A 215 -19.64 0.47 -10.37
C ILE A 215 -19.15 1.09 -11.68
N ALA A 216 -20.01 1.20 -12.72
CA ALA A 216 -19.70 1.92 -13.95
C ALA A 216 -19.44 3.43 -13.73
N ASP A 217 -20.02 3.99 -12.67
CA ASP A 217 -19.90 5.42 -12.35
C ASP A 217 -18.78 5.73 -11.34
N VAL A 218 -18.05 4.71 -10.86
CA VAL A 218 -16.95 4.91 -9.92
C VAL A 218 -15.76 5.51 -10.66
N LYS A 219 -15.29 6.67 -10.17
CA LYS A 219 -14.15 7.41 -10.74
C LYS A 219 -12.89 7.23 -9.92
N THR A 220 -13.02 7.02 -8.62
CA THR A 220 -11.89 6.85 -7.71
C THR A 220 -12.19 5.76 -6.70
N ALA A 221 -11.17 5.04 -6.29
CA ALA A 221 -11.26 4.02 -5.25
C ALA A 221 -10.11 4.23 -4.25
N ILE A 222 -10.46 4.18 -2.97
CA ILE A 222 -9.51 4.28 -1.87
C ILE A 222 -9.81 3.12 -0.93
N GLY A 223 -8.79 2.50 -0.36
CA GLY A 223 -9.03 1.52 0.68
C GLY A 223 -7.86 1.31 1.61
N SER A 224 -8.15 0.75 2.78
CA SER A 224 -7.16 0.32 3.75
C SER A 224 -7.62 -0.96 4.44
N VAL A 225 -6.64 -1.80 4.79
CA VAL A 225 -6.83 -3.06 5.51
C VAL A 225 -5.97 -3.02 6.77
N ASP A 226 -6.62 -3.00 7.93
CA ASP A 226 -5.99 -3.11 9.24
C ASP A 226 -6.08 -4.56 9.72
N LEU A 227 -4.92 -5.12 10.06
CA LEU A 227 -4.77 -6.51 10.51
C LEU A 227 -4.45 -6.64 12.01
N SER A 228 -4.54 -5.55 12.78
CA SER A 228 -4.10 -5.49 14.17
C SER A 228 -4.98 -6.29 15.14
N LYS A 229 -6.26 -6.51 14.83
CA LYS A 229 -7.25 -7.18 15.71
C LYS A 229 -8.15 -8.19 14.99
N GLY A 230 -7.71 -8.70 13.84
CA GLY A 230 -8.54 -9.43 12.87
C GLY A 230 -8.39 -8.78 11.51
N VAL A 231 -9.47 -8.63 10.75
CA VAL A 231 -9.48 -7.88 9.48
C VAL A 231 -10.46 -6.72 9.62
N ALA A 232 -10.00 -5.50 9.43
CA ALA A 232 -10.86 -4.34 9.24
C ALA A 232 -10.56 -3.72 7.88
N LEU A 233 -11.58 -3.63 7.03
CA LEU A 233 -11.51 -3.02 5.72
C LEU A 233 -12.27 -1.70 5.73
N ASN A 234 -11.61 -0.64 5.29
CA ASN A 234 -12.23 0.62 4.95
C ASN A 234 -12.06 0.83 3.45
N PHE A 235 -13.14 1.19 2.77
CA PHE A 235 -13.18 1.40 1.34
C PHE A 235 -14.01 2.64 1.03
N VAL A 236 -13.56 3.45 0.08
CA VAL A 236 -14.27 4.65 -0.38
C VAL A 236 -14.35 4.59 -1.90
N ALA A 237 -15.56 4.56 -2.43
CA ALA A 237 -15.83 4.71 -3.85
C ALA A 237 -16.30 6.14 -4.14
N GLY A 238 -15.53 6.85 -4.96
CA GLY A 238 -15.87 8.21 -5.38
C GLY A 238 -16.61 8.20 -6.71
N PHE A 239 -17.85 8.68 -6.71
CA PHE A 239 -18.71 8.83 -7.88
C PHE A 239 -18.62 10.24 -8.48
N GLY A 240 -18.23 11.21 -7.66
CA GLY A 240 -18.20 12.63 -8.03
C GLY A 240 -19.58 13.27 -8.16
N ASP A 241 -20.64 12.57 -7.74
CA ASP A 241 -22.02 13.06 -7.68
C ASP A 241 -22.68 12.60 -6.37
N GLU A 242 -23.19 13.55 -5.60
CA GLU A 242 -23.75 13.29 -4.27
C GLU A 242 -25.06 12.50 -4.33
N ALA A 243 -25.92 12.78 -5.31
CA ALA A 243 -27.18 12.07 -5.46
C ALA A 243 -26.94 10.61 -5.83
N LYS A 244 -25.98 10.33 -6.73
CA LYS A 244 -25.56 8.98 -7.08
C LYS A 244 -24.96 8.26 -5.89
N ALA A 245 -24.01 8.87 -5.18
CA ALA A 245 -23.39 8.26 -3.99
C ALA A 245 -24.45 7.89 -2.95
N LYS A 246 -25.40 8.79 -2.67
CA LYS A 246 -26.51 8.52 -1.75
C LYS A 246 -27.39 7.36 -2.22
N ALA A 247 -27.79 7.34 -3.50
CA ALA A 247 -28.62 6.27 -4.05
C ALA A 247 -27.91 4.89 -3.99
N VAL A 248 -26.61 4.85 -4.29
CA VAL A 248 -25.80 3.64 -4.17
C VAL A 248 -25.69 3.20 -2.71
N ALA A 249 -25.39 4.11 -1.78
CA ALA A 249 -25.32 3.81 -0.36
C ALA A 249 -26.66 3.26 0.20
N GLU A 250 -27.79 3.86 -0.18
CA GLU A 250 -29.13 3.38 0.19
C GLU A 250 -29.39 1.97 -0.36
N LYS A 251 -29.02 1.72 -1.62
CA LYS A 251 -29.16 0.39 -2.25
C LYS A 251 -28.33 -0.67 -1.52
N ILE A 252 -27.05 -0.40 -1.24
CA ILE A 252 -26.19 -1.35 -0.52
C ILE A 252 -26.68 -1.56 0.92
N ASN A 253 -27.14 -0.51 1.61
CA ASN A 253 -27.75 -0.64 2.95
C ASN A 253 -29.02 -1.51 2.93
N GLY A 254 -29.83 -1.42 1.87
CA GLY A 254 -30.96 -2.31 1.63
C GLY A 254 -30.52 -3.77 1.52
N MET A 255 -29.51 -4.05 0.68
CA MET A 255 -28.94 -5.40 0.54
C MET A 255 -28.35 -5.94 1.85
N VAL A 256 -27.65 -5.10 2.64
CA VAL A 256 -27.11 -5.52 3.95
C VAL A 256 -28.25 -5.86 4.92
N THR A 257 -29.35 -5.11 4.88
CA THR A 257 -30.52 -5.39 5.71
C THR A 257 -31.17 -6.72 5.32
N GLU A 258 -31.31 -7.01 4.03
CA GLU A 258 -31.76 -8.31 3.54
C GLU A 258 -30.81 -9.45 3.96
N MET A 259 -29.50 -9.24 3.81
CA MET A 259 -28.47 -10.20 4.21
C MET A 259 -28.54 -10.52 5.71
N LYS A 260 -28.74 -9.52 6.57
CA LYS A 260 -28.91 -9.72 8.03
C LYS A 260 -30.08 -10.62 8.39
N ASN A 261 -31.08 -10.75 7.52
CA ASN A 261 -32.25 -11.60 7.74
C ASN A 261 -32.05 -13.06 7.29
N ILE A 262 -30.96 -13.37 6.58
CA ILE A 262 -30.63 -14.74 6.19
C ILE A 262 -30.21 -15.52 7.45
N PRO A 263 -30.70 -16.76 7.68
CA PRO A 263 -30.36 -17.55 8.87
C PRO A 263 -28.86 -17.66 9.14
N ASP A 264 -28.06 -17.85 8.08
CA ASP A 264 -26.61 -17.99 8.17
C ASP A 264 -25.90 -16.68 8.56
N ALA A 265 -26.52 -15.51 8.36
CA ALA A 265 -25.94 -14.23 8.75
C ALA A 265 -25.91 -14.04 10.28
N LYS A 266 -26.82 -14.70 11.01
CA LYS A 266 -26.83 -14.69 12.50
C LYS A 266 -25.55 -15.31 13.07
N GLU A 267 -24.94 -16.21 12.32
CA GLU A 267 -23.69 -16.82 12.74
C GLU A 267 -22.48 -15.89 12.62
N PHE A 268 -22.59 -14.82 11.82
CA PHE A 268 -21.59 -13.77 11.63
C PHE A 268 -22.16 -12.42 12.04
N GLU A 269 -22.97 -12.39 13.10
CA GLU A 269 -23.65 -11.19 13.57
C GLU A 269 -22.67 -10.06 13.89
N ASN A 270 -21.49 -10.37 14.44
CA ASN A 270 -20.44 -9.38 14.69
C ASN A 270 -19.97 -8.67 13.40
N VAL A 271 -19.74 -9.44 12.34
CA VAL A 271 -19.31 -8.92 11.03
C VAL A 271 -20.45 -8.12 10.40
N THR A 272 -21.67 -8.63 10.41
CA THR A 272 -22.79 -7.92 9.81
C THR A 272 -23.14 -6.64 10.58
N ASN A 273 -22.94 -6.61 11.90
CA ASN A 273 -23.14 -5.42 12.73
C ASN A 273 -21.99 -4.42 12.64
N SER A 274 -20.80 -4.83 12.20
CA SER A 274 -19.69 -3.93 11.95
C SER A 274 -19.78 -3.20 10.59
N LEU A 275 -20.61 -3.71 9.66
CA LEU A 275 -20.87 -3.08 8.37
C LEU A 275 -21.43 -1.66 8.55
N LYS A 276 -20.72 -0.68 8.00
CA LYS A 276 -21.14 0.72 7.89
C LYS A 276 -21.04 1.16 6.45
N ILE A 277 -22.15 1.66 5.92
CA ILE A 277 -22.23 2.20 4.57
C ILE A 277 -22.83 3.59 4.64
N GLU A 278 -22.05 4.60 4.26
CA GLU A 278 -22.42 5.99 4.41
C GLU A 278 -22.03 6.78 3.16
N ALA A 279 -22.96 7.56 2.61
CA ALA A 279 -22.64 8.54 1.59
C ALA A 279 -22.14 9.85 2.24
N ALA A 280 -21.04 10.39 1.74
CA ALA A 280 -20.48 11.67 2.20
C ALA A 280 -20.06 12.50 0.99
N GLY A 281 -20.88 13.49 0.62
CA GLY A 281 -20.71 14.20 -0.65
C GLY A 281 -20.79 13.22 -1.83
N GLY A 282 -19.85 13.31 -2.76
CA GLY A 282 -19.78 12.42 -3.93
C GLY A 282 -19.18 11.02 -3.67
N ASP A 283 -18.95 10.66 -2.40
CA ASP A 283 -18.29 9.41 -2.01
C ASP A 283 -19.25 8.45 -1.28
N VAL A 284 -19.06 7.14 -1.47
CA VAL A 284 -19.65 6.07 -0.65
C VAL A 284 -18.54 5.43 0.17
N ASN A 285 -18.65 5.56 1.48
CA ASN A 285 -17.78 4.89 2.44
C ASN A 285 -18.37 3.55 2.82
N PHE A 286 -17.54 2.51 2.78
CA PHE A 286 -17.82 1.16 3.22
C PHE A 286 -16.78 0.77 4.27
N ALA A 287 -17.22 0.41 5.47
CA ALA A 287 -16.34 -0.12 6.50
C ALA A 287 -16.91 -1.43 7.03
N VAL A 288 -16.05 -2.42 7.23
CA VAL A 288 -16.40 -3.72 7.82
C VAL A 288 -15.23 -4.23 8.65
N SER A 289 -15.53 -4.93 9.74
CA SER A 289 -14.51 -5.62 10.53
C SER A 289 -14.96 -7.02 10.94
N ALA A 290 -14.02 -7.96 10.89
CA ALA A 290 -14.14 -9.31 11.40
C ALA A 290 -13.03 -9.59 12.41
N THR A 291 -13.39 -10.19 13.54
CA THR A 291 -12.43 -10.63 14.55
C THR A 291 -11.80 -11.97 14.14
N MET A 292 -10.76 -12.40 14.85
CA MET A 292 -10.19 -13.74 14.62
C MET A 292 -11.19 -14.87 14.89
N ASP A 293 -12.13 -14.69 15.81
CA ASP A 293 -13.19 -15.68 16.08
C ASP A 293 -14.11 -15.81 14.86
N ASP A 294 -14.52 -14.68 14.27
CA ASP A 294 -15.34 -14.67 13.05
C ASP A 294 -14.60 -15.34 11.89
N ILE A 295 -13.31 -15.06 11.73
CA ILE A 295 -12.46 -15.59 10.66
C ILE A 295 -12.24 -17.10 10.82
N ASN A 296 -11.92 -17.57 12.02
CA ASN A 296 -11.74 -19.00 12.29
C ASN A 296 -13.04 -19.78 12.05
N LYS A 297 -14.18 -19.22 12.47
CA LYS A 297 -15.49 -19.82 12.21
C LYS A 297 -15.77 -19.93 10.71
N ALA A 298 -15.43 -18.90 9.92
CA ALA A 298 -15.54 -18.97 8.46
C ALA A 298 -14.64 -20.06 7.86
N LYS A 299 -13.39 -20.18 8.35
CA LYS A 299 -12.43 -21.21 7.92
C LYS A 299 -12.93 -22.62 8.19
N GLU A 300 -13.54 -22.86 9.35
CA GLU A 300 -14.12 -24.16 9.71
C GLU A 300 -15.27 -24.57 8.79
N LYS A 301 -16.11 -23.61 8.38
CA LYS A 301 -17.22 -23.87 7.45
C LYS A 301 -16.81 -24.12 6.00
N ALA A 302 -15.64 -23.63 5.60
CA ALA A 302 -15.13 -23.80 4.24
C ALA A 302 -14.48 -25.18 3.99
N LYS A 303 -14.30 -25.98 5.03
CA LYS A 303 -13.76 -27.35 4.98
C LYS A 303 -14.87 -28.39 4.93
#